data_AF-A0A1V5GW33-F1
#
_entry.id   AF-A0A1V5GW33-F1
#
_cell.length_a   1.000
_cell.length_b   1.000
_cell.length_c   1.000
_cell.angle_alpha   90.00
_cell.angle_beta   90.00
_cell.angle_gamma   90.00
#
_symmetry.space_group_name_H-M   'P 1'
#
loop_
_entity.id
_entity.type
_entity.pdbx_description
1 polymer ?
#
loop_
_entity_poly.entity_id
_entity_poly.type
_entity_poly.pdbx_seq_one_letter_code
_entity_poly.pdbx_strand_id
1 'polypeptide(L)' 'MVWMAFHFREGNANWLTNPVFDPNTQTAEYKACAVAIEKI' A
#
# COMPACT_ATOMS: atom_id res chain seq x y z
N MET A 1 9.58 -9.01 -4.03
CA MET A 1 8.15 -8.69 -3.81
C MET A 1 7.83 -8.99 -2.36
N VAL A 2 7.09 -8.11 -1.69
CA VAL A 2 6.63 -8.33 -0.32
C VAL A 2 5.11 -8.34 -0.27
N TRP A 3 4.57 -8.92 0.80
CA TRP A 3 3.15 -8.96 1.05
C TRP A 3 2.87 -8.41 2.45
N MET A 4 1.83 -7.60 2.57
CA MET A 4 1.37 -7.00 3.83
C MET A 4 -0.16 -7.01 3.85
N ALA A 5 -0.74 -7.10 5.05
CA ALA A 5 -2.18 -7.01 5.26
C ALA A 5 -2.61 -5.59 5.65
N PHE A 6 -3.92 -5.30 5.54
CA PHE A 6 -4.52 -4.01 5.91
C PHE A 6 -5.55 -4.11 7.05
N HIS A 7 -5.64 -5.26 7.71
CA HIS A 7 -6.71 -5.53 8.70
C HIS A 7 -6.54 -4.79 10.04
N PHE A 8 -5.30 -4.50 10.45
CA PHE A 8 -4.99 -3.92 11.76
C PHE A 8 -4.68 -2.44 11.63
N ARG A 9 -5.15 -1.61 12.57
CA ARG A 9 -5.01 -0.15 12.51
C ARG A 9 -3.55 0.29 12.57
N GLU A 10 -2.80 -0.28 13.50
CA GLU A 10 -1.41 0.05 13.81
C GLU A 10 -0.45 -0.39 12.70
N GLY A 11 -0.81 -1.43 11.93
CA GLY A 11 0.02 -2.01 10.88
C GLY A 11 -0.62 -2.02 9.49
N ASN A 12 -1.55 -1.09 9.22
CA ASN A 12 -2.30 -1.10 7.97
C ASN A 12 -1.38 -0.76 6.77
N ALA A 13 -1.23 -1.68 5.81
CA ALA A 13 -0.42 -1.44 4.62
C ALA A 13 -0.87 -0.23 3.79
N ASN A 14 -2.14 0.17 3.83
CA ASN A 14 -2.65 1.32 3.08
C ASN A 14 -2.11 2.66 3.59
N TRP A 15 -1.50 2.72 4.77
CA TRP A 15 -0.78 3.92 5.22
C TRP A 15 0.44 4.23 4.33
N LEU A 16 0.98 3.22 3.66
CA LEU A 16 2.18 3.35 2.81
C LEU A 16 1.82 3.59 1.33
N THR A 17 0.62 3.20 0.91
CA THR A 17 0.22 3.26 -0.51
C THR A 17 0.02 4.69 -0.99
N ASN A 18 0.42 4.96 -2.23
CA ASN A 18 0.26 6.27 -2.86
C ASN A 18 -1.23 6.61 -3.07
N PRO A 19 -1.64 7.88 -2.93
CA PRO A 19 -3.00 8.33 -3.23
C PRO A 19 -3.20 8.55 -4.74
N VAL A 20 -2.87 7.53 -5.54
CA VAL A 20 -3.00 7.54 -7.01
C VAL A 20 -4.12 6.59 -7.44
N PHE A 21 -4.82 7.02 -8.48
CA PHE A 21 -6.01 6.34 -8.99
C PHE A 21 -5.94 6.24 -10.51
N ASP A 22 -6.45 5.16 -11.08
CA ASP A 22 -6.57 5.05 -12.53
C ASP A 22 -7.51 6.15 -13.09
N PRO A 23 -7.24 6.71 -14.28
CA PRO A 23 -7.99 7.84 -14.83
C PRO A 23 -9.43 7.53 -15.25
N ASN A 24 -9.80 6.25 -15.42
CA ASN A 24 -11.12 5.87 -15.93
C ASN A 24 -12.11 5.52 -14.82
N THR A 25 -11.71 4.61 -13.93
CA THR A 25 -12.58 4.08 -12.87
C THR A 25 -12.23 4.61 -11.49
N GLN A 26 -11.13 5.37 -11.39
CA GLN A 26 -10.60 5.85 -10.12
C GLN A 26 -10.27 4.71 -9.17
N THR A 27 -9.82 3.56 -9.69
CA THR A 27 -9.37 2.43 -8.88
C THR A 27 -7.98 2.73 -8.32
N ALA A 28 -7.79 2.52 -7.01
CA ALA A 28 -6.53 2.81 -6.33
C ALA A 28 -5.43 1.77 -6.58
N GLU A 29 -4.17 2.21 -6.53
CA GLU A 29 -2.98 1.38 -6.73
C GLU A 29 -2.55 0.63 -5.45
N TYR A 30 -3.31 -0.39 -5.04
CA TYR A 30 -2.97 -1.16 -3.82
C TYR A 30 -1.94 -2.27 -4.01
N LYS A 31 -1.61 -2.64 -5.26
CA LYS A 31 -0.75 -3.79 -5.56
C LYS A 31 0.67 -3.44 -5.96
N ALA A 32 0.98 -2.14 -6.09
CA ALA A 32 2.33 -1.66 -6.36
C ALA A 32 2.61 -0.45 -5.46
N CYS A 33 3.61 -0.59 -4.59
CA CYS A 33 4.09 0.49 -3.74
C CYS A 33 5.56 0.24 -3.46
N ALA A 34 6.41 1.23 -3.72
CA ALA A 34 7.81 1.16 -3.34
C ALA A 34 7.92 1.28 -1.81
N VAL A 35 8.66 0.39 -1.18
CA VAL A 35 8.84 0.35 0.28
C VAL A 35 10.29 0.05 0.62
N ALA A 36 10.77 0.59 1.74
CA ALA A 36 12.06 0.25 2.34
C ALA A 36 11.83 -0.70 3.53
N ILE A 37 12.66 -1.74 3.64
CA ILE A 37 12.58 -2.73 4.73
C ILE A 37 13.81 -2.57 5.60
N GLU A 38 13.59 -2.42 6.90
CA GLU A 38 14.64 -2.25 7.90
C GLU A 38 14.54 -3.32 8.99
N LYS A 39 15.67 -3.66 9.62
CA LYS A 39 15.69 -4.51 10.80
C LYS A 39 15.36 -3.66 12.04
N ILE A 40 14.65 -4.25 13.00
CA ILE A 40 14.43 -3.69 14.33
C ILE A 40 15.60 -4.07 15.23
#